data_AF-T0RNV6-F1
#
_entry.id   AF-T0RNV6-F1
#
_cell.length_a   1.000
_cell.length_b   1.000
_cell.length_c   1.000
_cell.angle_alpha   90.00
_cell.angle_beta   90.00
_cell.angle_gamma   90.00
#
_symmetry.space_group_name_H-M   'P 1'
#
loop_
_entity.id
_entity.type
_entity.pdbx_description
1 polymer ?
#
loop_
_entity_poly.entity_id
_entity_poly.type
_entity_poly.pdbx_seq_one_letter_code
_entity_poly.pdbx_strand_id
1 'polypeptide(L)'
;MEPLRKDLEFPDGRAALQYVQDYALAQKKSVKVARSGGGHKLVLCTSDGCSFRVQLYQRKPAPNVWYVSTFTSMHLDSCTSVPTPTQRQLEALPTLQEAIDADPTIAVRSLQSLLHATDVVAHASEKKLSRAVAKMQEAQIQAARDMYVRSVECLTKLDPGFLGLPPGPKKRGRKRKLPAAAATETVNTNCTETVVDL
;
A
#
# COMPACT_ATOMS: atom_id res chain seq x y z
N MET A 1 -17.83 0.53 -4.70
CA MET A 1 -17.56 -0.15 -3.41
C MET A 1 -18.59 -1.25 -3.22
N GLU A 2 -18.16 -2.46 -2.87
CA GLU A 2 -19.09 -3.57 -2.63
C GLU A 2 -19.83 -3.36 -1.29
N PRO A 3 -21.14 -3.64 -1.21
CA PRO A 3 -21.89 -3.48 0.04
C PRO A 3 -21.45 -4.52 1.09
N LEU A 4 -21.53 -4.12 2.37
CA LEU A 4 -21.32 -5.04 3.49
C LEU A 4 -22.38 -6.16 3.45
N ARG A 5 -21.94 -7.43 3.45
CA ARG A 5 -22.81 -8.60 3.40
C ARG A 5 -22.44 -9.60 4.50
N LYS A 6 -23.41 -10.43 4.86
CA LYS A 6 -23.20 -11.55 5.77
C LYS A 6 -22.34 -12.60 5.08
N ASP A 7 -21.51 -13.29 5.86
CA ASP A 7 -20.64 -14.38 5.41
C ASP A 7 -19.58 -13.95 4.37
N LEU A 8 -19.35 -12.63 4.23
CA LEU A 8 -18.23 -12.11 3.46
C LEU A 8 -16.92 -12.52 4.14
N GLU A 9 -16.06 -13.21 3.42
CA GLU A 9 -14.82 -13.80 3.93
C GLU A 9 -13.59 -12.94 3.66
N PHE A 10 -12.64 -13.02 4.57
CA PHE A 10 -11.37 -12.32 4.53
C PHE A 10 -10.24 -13.26 4.91
N PRO A 11 -9.05 -13.09 4.32
CA PRO A 11 -7.89 -13.92 4.61
C PRO A 11 -7.32 -13.69 6.01
N ASP A 12 -7.62 -12.55 6.63
CA ASP A 12 -7.11 -12.16 7.94
C ASP A 12 -8.08 -11.21 8.66
N GLY A 13 -8.03 -11.19 9.99
CA GLY A 13 -8.81 -10.27 10.81
C GLY A 13 -8.38 -8.81 10.71
N ARG A 14 -7.21 -8.54 10.10
CA ARG A 14 -6.78 -7.19 9.73
C ARG A 14 -7.45 -6.75 8.44
N ALA A 15 -7.50 -7.60 7.42
CA ALA A 15 -8.17 -7.32 6.15
C ALA A 15 -9.67 -7.09 6.36
N ALA A 16 -10.31 -7.91 7.21
CA ALA A 16 -11.72 -7.72 7.58
C ALA A 16 -11.99 -6.35 8.24
N LEU A 17 -11.14 -5.96 9.20
CA LEU A 17 -11.27 -4.65 9.87
C LEU A 17 -11.07 -3.49 8.89
N GLN A 18 -10.05 -3.62 8.04
CA GLN A 18 -9.72 -2.66 7.01
C GLN A 18 -10.89 -2.44 6.04
N TYR A 19 -11.53 -3.51 5.59
CA TYR A 19 -12.72 -3.43 4.75
C TYR A 19 -13.86 -2.65 5.41
N VAL A 20 -14.14 -2.92 6.70
CA VAL A 20 -15.17 -2.19 7.46
C VAL A 20 -14.81 -0.71 7.63
N GLN A 21 -13.53 -0.39 7.83
CA GLN A 21 -13.05 0.99 7.90
C GLN A 21 -13.20 1.72 6.56
N ASP A 22 -12.94 1.05 5.45
CA ASP A 22 -13.15 1.62 4.11
C ASP A 22 -14.64 1.88 3.88
N TYR A 23 -15.50 0.90 4.23
CA TYR A 23 -16.95 1.03 4.11
C TYR A 23 -17.49 2.24 4.87
N ALA A 24 -17.06 2.41 6.13
CA ALA A 24 -17.47 3.56 6.93
C ALA A 24 -16.95 4.88 6.37
N LEU A 25 -15.70 4.91 5.86
CA LEU A 25 -15.12 6.12 5.29
C LEU A 25 -15.85 6.54 4.00
N ALA A 26 -16.27 5.60 3.16
CA ALA A 26 -17.07 5.88 1.97
C ALA A 26 -18.44 6.50 2.30
N GLN A 27 -18.99 6.20 3.48
CA GLN A 27 -20.20 6.84 4.00
C GLN A 27 -19.92 8.18 4.72
N LYS A 28 -18.69 8.69 4.65
CA LYS A 28 -18.21 9.86 5.42
C LYS A 28 -18.41 9.70 6.93
N LYS A 29 -18.18 8.50 7.47
CA LYS A 29 -18.30 8.18 8.91
C LYS A 29 -17.00 7.54 9.43
N SER A 30 -16.90 7.42 10.75
CA SER A 30 -15.78 6.73 11.40
C SER A 30 -16.25 5.61 12.32
N VAL A 31 -15.36 4.62 12.46
CA VAL A 31 -15.59 3.42 13.25
C VAL A 31 -14.42 3.16 14.21
N LYS A 32 -14.75 2.58 15.37
CA LYS A 32 -13.83 2.15 16.41
C LYS A 32 -14.01 0.67 16.72
N VAL A 33 -12.92 -0.01 17.07
CA VAL A 33 -12.99 -1.40 17.58
C VAL A 33 -13.40 -1.32 19.04
N ALA A 34 -14.61 -1.78 19.36
CA ALA A 34 -15.14 -1.75 20.71
C ALA A 34 -14.72 -2.96 21.54
N ARG A 35 -14.63 -4.14 20.90
CA ARG A 35 -14.15 -5.37 21.54
C ARG A 35 -13.30 -6.16 20.55
N SER A 36 -12.21 -6.76 21.03
CA SER A 36 -11.36 -7.66 20.25
C SER A 36 -10.89 -8.81 21.14
N GLY A 37 -10.95 -10.03 20.64
CA GLY A 37 -10.49 -11.25 21.31
C GLY A 37 -9.97 -12.27 20.29
N GLY A 38 -9.49 -13.42 20.77
CA GLY A 38 -8.72 -14.41 19.98
C GLY A 38 -9.37 -14.94 18.69
N GLY A 39 -10.67 -14.72 18.47
CA GLY A 39 -11.35 -15.00 17.21
C GLY A 39 -12.62 -14.18 17.00
N HIS A 40 -12.70 -12.99 17.60
CA HIS A 40 -13.88 -12.13 17.53
C HIS A 40 -13.48 -10.65 17.57
N LYS A 41 -14.12 -9.83 16.74
CA LYS A 41 -14.00 -8.37 16.78
C LYS A 41 -15.38 -7.72 16.61
N LEU A 42 -15.69 -6.79 17.50
CA LEU A 42 -16.85 -5.92 17.38
C LEU A 42 -16.39 -4.52 16.98
N VAL A 43 -16.83 -4.08 15.81
CA VAL A 43 -16.61 -2.74 15.28
C VAL A 43 -17.89 -1.94 15.43
N LEU A 44 -17.79 -0.75 16.03
CA LEU A 44 -18.92 0.16 16.22
C LEU A 44 -18.60 1.50 15.56
N CYS A 45 -19.63 2.31 15.33
CA CYS A 45 -19.40 3.71 14.98
C CYS A 45 -18.73 4.46 16.15
N THR A 46 -17.99 5.52 15.82
CA THR A 46 -17.33 6.37 16.81
C THR A 46 -18.35 7.16 17.65
N SER A 47 -19.44 7.65 17.05
CA SER A 47 -20.48 8.42 17.74
C SER A 47 -21.31 7.54 18.66
N ASP A 48 -21.54 8.02 19.87
CA ASP A 48 -22.38 7.32 20.83
C ASP A 48 -23.85 7.36 20.40
N GLY A 49 -24.58 6.27 20.67
CA GLY A 49 -25.98 6.11 20.27
C GLY A 49 -26.20 5.65 18.81
N CYS A 50 -25.16 5.59 17.97
CA CYS A 50 -25.31 5.11 16.60
C CYS A 50 -25.51 3.58 16.54
N SER A 51 -26.48 3.13 15.75
CA SER A 51 -26.84 1.71 15.56
C SER A 51 -25.83 0.91 14.73
N PHE A 52 -24.94 1.58 14.00
CA PHE A 52 -23.94 0.94 13.17
C PHE A 52 -23.00 0.05 13.99
N ARG A 53 -22.99 -1.24 13.65
CA ARG A 53 -22.18 -2.27 14.30
C ARG A 53 -21.86 -3.38 13.32
N VAL A 54 -20.66 -3.94 13.43
CA VAL A 54 -20.21 -5.09 12.63
C VAL A 54 -19.50 -6.08 13.54
N GLN A 55 -19.97 -7.32 13.54
CA GLN A 55 -19.35 -8.43 14.24
C GLN A 55 -18.58 -9.30 13.26
N LEU A 56 -17.28 -9.39 13.50
CA LEU A 56 -16.36 -10.21 12.75
C LEU A 56 -15.96 -11.40 13.62
N TYR A 57 -15.97 -12.59 13.04
CA TYR A 57 -15.52 -13.80 13.70
C TYR A 57 -14.48 -14.54 12.86
N GLN A 58 -13.59 -15.24 13.53
CA GLN A 58 -12.73 -16.21 12.90
C GLN A 58 -13.52 -17.51 12.69
N ARG A 59 -13.47 -18.06 11.47
CA ARG A 59 -14.08 -19.33 11.14
C ARG A 59 -13.30 -20.45 11.83
N LYS A 60 -14.02 -21.46 12.31
CA LYS A 60 -13.44 -22.72 12.79
C LYS A 60 -13.99 -23.85 11.91
N PRO A 61 -13.17 -24.80 11.45
CA PRO A 61 -11.80 -25.07 11.88
C PRO A 61 -10.71 -24.29 11.14
N ALA A 62 -10.99 -23.57 10.04
CA ALA A 62 -9.99 -22.89 9.22
C ALA A 62 -9.33 -21.71 9.97
N PRO A 63 -8.14 -21.89 10.59
CA PRO A 63 -7.49 -20.78 11.26
C PRO A 63 -7.07 -19.80 10.16
N ASN A 64 -7.41 -18.52 10.36
CA ASN A 64 -7.11 -17.36 9.50
C ASN A 64 -8.25 -16.89 8.62
N VAL A 65 -9.28 -17.68 8.35
CA VAL A 65 -10.45 -17.14 7.62
C VAL A 65 -11.32 -16.34 8.60
N TRP A 66 -11.56 -15.07 8.30
CA TRP A 66 -12.46 -14.20 9.05
C TRP A 66 -13.71 -13.91 8.22
N TYR A 67 -14.86 -13.76 8.87
CA TYR A 67 -16.10 -13.45 8.17
C TYR A 67 -16.98 -12.47 8.94
N VAL A 68 -17.87 -11.79 8.22
CA VAL A 68 -18.93 -10.96 8.81
C VAL A 68 -20.06 -11.85 9.29
N SER A 69 -20.22 -11.99 10.61
CA SER A 69 -21.28 -12.80 11.19
C SER A 69 -22.61 -12.04 11.24
N THR A 70 -22.59 -10.84 11.81
CA THR A 70 -23.75 -9.95 11.89
C THR A 70 -23.32 -8.52 11.65
N PHE A 71 -24.21 -7.71 11.07
CA PHE A 71 -23.93 -6.31 10.84
C PHE A 71 -25.21 -5.48 10.81
N THR A 72 -25.04 -4.19 11.08
CA THR A 72 -26.01 -3.13 10.85
C THR A 72 -25.30 -2.08 10.01
N SER A 73 -25.60 -2.07 8.71
CA SER A 73 -24.90 -1.27 7.69
C SER A 73 -25.31 0.20 7.66
N MET A 74 -26.37 0.56 8.38
CA MET A 74 -26.93 1.90 8.43
C MET A 74 -26.52 2.62 9.71
N HIS A 75 -25.93 3.80 9.52
CA HIS A 75 -25.83 4.80 10.58
C HIS A 75 -27.21 5.44 10.82
N LEU A 76 -27.42 5.97 12.02
CA LEU A 76 -28.58 6.83 12.27
C LEU A 76 -28.45 8.14 11.48
N ASP A 77 -29.59 8.73 11.09
CA ASP A 77 -29.61 10.03 10.39
C ASP A 77 -28.99 11.14 11.24
N SER A 78 -29.12 11.03 12.56
CA SER A 78 -28.51 11.94 13.55
C SER A 78 -27.05 11.56 13.91
N CYS A 79 -26.38 10.73 13.12
CA CYS A 79 -25.01 10.30 13.41
C CYS A 79 -24.01 11.44 13.23
N THR A 80 -23.47 11.94 14.34
CA THR A 80 -22.48 13.01 14.43
C THR A 80 -21.04 12.54 14.23
N SER A 81 -20.81 11.27 13.86
CA SER A 81 -19.45 10.79 13.64
C SER A 81 -18.80 11.50 12.45
N VAL A 82 -17.54 11.87 12.63
CA VAL A 82 -16.74 12.56 11.62
C VAL A 82 -15.75 11.58 11.01
N PRO A 83 -15.52 11.60 9.68
CA PRO A 83 -14.59 10.68 9.03
C PRO A 83 -13.15 10.91 9.50
N THR A 84 -12.54 9.84 10.00
CA THR A 84 -11.15 9.82 10.45
C THR A 84 -10.42 8.73 9.68
N PRO A 85 -9.80 9.03 8.53
CA PRO A 85 -9.12 8.02 7.75
C PRO A 85 -7.93 7.45 8.52
N THR A 86 -7.64 6.20 8.21
CA THR A 86 -6.44 5.51 8.65
C THR A 86 -5.24 5.93 7.80
N GLN A 87 -4.03 5.67 8.31
CA GLN A 87 -2.80 5.96 7.56
C GLN A 87 -2.82 5.31 6.16
N ARG A 88 -3.26 4.04 6.07
CA ARG A 88 -3.41 3.33 4.80
C ARG A 88 -4.36 4.03 3.84
N GLN A 89 -5.48 4.53 4.34
CA GLN A 89 -6.46 5.22 3.51
C GLN A 89 -5.89 6.55 3.00
N LEU A 90 -5.12 7.27 3.84
CA LEU A 90 -4.42 8.49 3.41
C LEU A 90 -3.40 8.20 2.31
N GLU A 91 -2.58 7.17 2.47
CA GLU A 91 -1.59 6.74 1.47
C GLU A 91 -2.22 6.39 0.11
N ALA A 92 -3.48 5.96 0.10
CA ALA A 92 -4.23 5.59 -1.10
C ALA A 92 -5.01 6.75 -1.75
N LEU A 93 -4.98 7.96 -1.18
CA LEU A 93 -5.68 9.11 -1.75
C LEU A 93 -4.90 9.68 -2.94
N PRO A 94 -5.49 9.73 -4.15
CA PRO A 94 -4.82 10.29 -5.32
C PRO A 94 -4.39 11.75 -5.11
N THR A 95 -5.25 12.56 -4.50
CA THR A 95 -4.95 13.97 -4.20
C THR A 95 -3.72 14.13 -3.31
N LEU A 96 -3.49 13.18 -2.38
CA LEU A 96 -2.31 13.23 -1.51
C LEU A 96 -1.06 12.78 -2.26
N GLN A 97 -1.19 11.75 -3.11
CA GLN A 97 -0.09 11.28 -3.98
C GLN A 97 0.38 12.39 -4.91
N GLU A 98 -0.54 12.98 -5.68
CA GLU A 98 -0.23 14.05 -6.63
C GLU A 98 0.40 15.28 -5.96
N ALA A 99 -0.06 15.65 -4.77
CA ALA A 99 0.51 16.78 -4.04
C ALA A 99 1.96 16.51 -3.58
N ILE A 100 2.27 15.28 -3.18
CA ILE A 100 3.63 14.89 -2.75
C ILE A 100 4.54 14.69 -3.97
N ASP A 101 4.01 14.16 -5.07
CA ASP A 101 4.73 14.03 -6.35
C ASP A 101 5.09 15.42 -6.91
N ALA A 102 4.20 16.40 -6.80
CA ALA A 102 4.44 17.77 -7.26
C ALA A 102 5.43 18.54 -6.36
N ASP A 103 5.32 18.41 -5.04
CA ASP A 103 6.23 19.03 -4.09
C ASP A 103 6.49 18.10 -2.88
N PRO A 104 7.63 17.40 -2.83
CA PRO A 104 7.96 16.52 -1.73
C PRO A 104 8.30 17.29 -0.44
N THR A 105 8.47 18.61 -0.48
CA THR A 105 8.76 19.44 0.71
C THR A 105 7.53 20.10 1.30
N ILE A 106 6.34 19.81 0.74
CA ILE A 106 5.09 20.42 1.16
C ILE A 106 4.81 20.24 2.66
N ALA A 107 4.44 21.35 3.32
CA ALA A 107 4.11 21.31 4.73
C ALA A 107 2.84 20.49 4.99
N VAL A 108 2.87 19.65 6.04
CA VAL A 108 1.74 18.80 6.45
C VAL A 108 0.45 19.59 6.67
N ARG A 109 0.54 20.84 7.17
CA ARG A 109 -0.61 21.72 7.36
C ARG A 109 -1.26 22.16 6.04
N SER A 110 -0.47 22.35 4.99
CA SER A 110 -0.97 22.68 3.66
C SER A 110 -1.72 21.49 3.07
N LEU A 111 -1.16 20.28 3.21
CA LEU A 111 -1.84 19.04 2.83
C LEU A 111 -3.14 18.82 3.60
N GLN A 112 -3.15 19.13 4.90
CA GLN A 112 -4.35 19.05 5.72
C GLN A 112 -5.44 20.02 5.23
N SER A 113 -5.05 21.23 4.83
CA SER A 113 -5.98 22.23 4.28
C SER A 113 -6.57 21.77 2.94
N LEU A 114 -5.76 21.17 2.07
CA LEU A 114 -6.19 20.57 0.81
C LEU A 114 -7.19 19.41 1.03
N LEU A 115 -6.92 18.54 2.00
CA LEU A 115 -7.80 17.43 2.37
C LEU A 115 -9.14 17.89 2.96
N HIS A 116 -9.13 18.99 3.72
CA HIS A 116 -10.36 19.61 4.20
C HIS A 116 -11.18 20.21 3.05
N ALA A 117 -10.52 20.85 2.08
CA ALA A 117 -11.20 21.45 0.92
C ALA A 117 -11.90 20.41 0.03
N THR A 118 -11.35 19.20 -0.04
CA THR A 118 -11.91 18.10 -0.86
C THR A 118 -13.04 17.32 -0.15
N ASP A 119 -13.31 17.61 1.13
CA ASP A 119 -14.40 17.02 1.93
C ASP A 119 -14.37 15.47 2.04
N VAL A 120 -13.26 14.85 1.64
CA VAL A 120 -13.03 13.39 1.73
C VAL A 120 -12.53 13.00 3.13
N VAL A 121 -11.91 13.93 3.85
CA VAL A 121 -11.19 13.68 5.10
C VAL A 121 -11.36 14.86 6.04
N ALA A 122 -12.50 14.90 6.73
CA ALA A 122 -12.81 16.02 7.61
C ALA A 122 -11.77 16.17 8.75
N HIS A 123 -11.23 15.07 9.31
CA HIS A 123 -10.26 15.15 10.42
C HIS A 123 -9.20 14.03 10.40
N ALA A 124 -8.28 14.04 9.43
CA ALA A 124 -7.05 13.30 9.63
C ALA A 124 -6.24 13.91 10.77
N SER A 125 -5.79 13.09 11.72
CA SER A 125 -4.83 13.54 12.73
C SER A 125 -3.52 13.93 12.05
N GLU A 126 -2.97 15.11 12.38
CA GLU A 126 -1.69 15.60 11.86
C GLU A 126 -0.57 14.55 12.00
N LYS A 127 -0.54 13.82 13.12
CA LYS A 127 0.42 12.72 13.34
C LYS A 127 0.25 11.57 12.34
N LYS A 128 -0.98 11.21 11.97
CA LYS A 128 -1.25 10.15 10.97
C LYS A 128 -0.90 10.62 9.57
N LEU A 129 -1.23 11.87 9.24
CA LEU A 129 -0.90 12.48 7.96
C LEU A 129 0.62 12.58 7.77
N SER A 130 1.34 13.08 8.77
CA SER A 130 2.81 13.15 8.76
C SER A 130 3.45 11.76 8.55
N ARG A 131 2.94 10.72 9.24
CA ARG A 131 3.43 9.34 9.04
C ARG A 131 3.13 8.79 7.65
N ALA A 132 1.95 9.08 7.10
CA ALA A 132 1.59 8.69 5.74
C ALA A 132 2.53 9.36 4.72
N VAL A 133 2.72 10.68 4.82
CA VAL A 133 3.61 11.46 3.95
C VAL A 133 5.04 10.93 4.00
N ALA A 134 5.60 10.72 5.20
CA ALA A 134 6.96 10.21 5.36
C ALA A 134 7.14 8.83 4.69
N LYS A 135 6.15 7.95 4.83
CA LYS A 135 6.20 6.62 4.21
C LYS A 135 6.07 6.68 2.68
N MET A 136 5.26 7.60 2.16
CA MET A 136 5.13 7.82 0.72
C MET A 136 6.43 8.36 0.11
N GLN A 137 7.07 9.33 0.77
CA GLN A 137 8.38 9.85 0.36
C GLN A 137 9.48 8.77 0.42
N GLU A 138 9.49 7.96 1.47
CA GLU A 138 10.43 6.84 1.57
C GLU A 138 10.24 5.83 0.43
N ALA A 139 8.99 5.54 0.06
CA ALA A 139 8.67 4.69 -1.08
C ALA A 139 9.14 5.29 -2.42
N GLN A 140 8.99 6.61 -2.62
CA GLN A 140 9.51 7.30 -3.81
C GLN A 140 11.04 7.24 -3.87
N ILE A 141 11.73 7.49 -2.75
CA ILE A 141 13.20 7.40 -2.66
C ILE A 141 13.65 5.98 -2.96
N GLN A 142 12.96 4.97 -2.41
CA GLN A 142 13.30 3.58 -2.66
C GLN A 142 13.06 3.20 -4.13
N ALA A 143 11.97 3.64 -4.73
CA ALA A 143 11.70 3.41 -6.15
C ALA A 143 12.79 4.05 -7.04
N ALA A 144 13.23 5.26 -6.72
CA ALA A 144 14.32 5.93 -7.43
C ALA A 144 15.65 5.17 -7.27
N ARG A 145 15.94 4.64 -6.08
CA ARG A 145 17.12 3.79 -5.84
C ARG A 145 17.06 2.50 -6.64
N ASP A 146 15.92 1.82 -6.64
CA ASP A 146 15.73 0.57 -7.39
C ASP A 146 15.88 0.81 -8.90
N MET A 147 15.36 1.93 -9.40
CA MET A 147 15.55 2.34 -10.80
C MET A 147 17.04 2.56 -11.12
N TYR A 148 17.77 3.25 -10.25
CA TYR A 148 19.22 3.46 -10.42
C TYR A 148 19.99 2.14 -10.42
N VAL A 149 19.71 1.25 -9.46
CA VAL A 149 20.36 -0.07 -9.38
C VAL A 149 20.10 -0.88 -10.64
N ARG A 150 18.85 -0.94 -11.11
CA ARG A 150 18.50 -1.63 -12.37
C ARG A 150 19.22 -1.03 -13.58
N SER A 151 19.36 0.29 -13.62
CA SER A 151 20.08 0.99 -14.70
C SER A 151 21.56 0.64 -14.69
N VAL A 152 22.22 0.62 -13.52
CA VAL A 152 23.63 0.21 -13.38
C VAL A 152 23.82 -1.26 -13.74
N GLU A 153 22.93 -2.15 -13.33
CA GLU A 153 22.96 -3.57 -13.72
C GLU A 153 22.79 -3.76 -15.23
N CYS A 154 21.98 -2.93 -15.89
CA CYS A 154 21.82 -2.96 -17.34
C CYS A 154 23.10 -2.50 -18.03
N LEU A 155 23.66 -1.36 -17.62
CA LEU A 155 24.88 -0.79 -18.20
C LEU A 155 26.09 -1.72 -18.04
N THR A 156 26.26 -2.36 -16.88
CA THR A 156 27.35 -3.33 -16.64
C THR A 156 27.24 -4.60 -17.49
N LYS A 157 26.03 -5.00 -17.90
CA LYS A 157 25.83 -6.12 -18.84
C LYS A 157 26.16 -5.73 -20.28
N LEU A 158 25.91 -4.48 -20.65
CA LEU A 158 26.16 -3.96 -22.01
C LEU A 158 27.64 -3.64 -22.24
N ASP A 159 28.31 -3.06 -21.23
CA ASP A 159 29.75 -2.84 -21.24
C ASP A 159 30.37 -3.19 -19.88
N PRO A 160 30.98 -4.39 -19.74
CA PRO A 160 31.68 -4.80 -18.53
C PRO A 160 32.82 -3.86 -18.11
N GLY A 161 33.28 -2.97 -19.01
CA GLY A 161 34.29 -1.95 -18.74
C GLY A 161 33.74 -0.64 -18.15
N PHE A 162 32.41 -0.44 -18.13
CA PHE A 162 31.78 0.83 -17.78
C PHE A 162 32.05 1.32 -16.34
N LEU A 163 32.21 0.40 -15.38
CA LEU A 163 32.52 0.77 -13.99
C LEU A 163 34.01 0.84 -13.67
N GLY A 164 34.91 0.65 -14.65
CA GLY A 164 36.35 0.72 -14.40
C GLY A 164 36.82 -0.21 -13.29
N LEU A 165 36.10 -1.33 -13.03
CA LEU A 165 36.58 -2.35 -12.11
C LEU A 165 37.89 -2.88 -12.69
N PRO A 166 38.99 -2.86 -11.93
CA PRO A 166 40.28 -3.33 -12.42
C PRO A 166 40.09 -4.75 -12.94
N PRO A 167 40.64 -5.10 -14.12
CA PRO A 167 40.49 -6.43 -14.67
C PRO A 167 40.95 -7.43 -13.61
N GLY A 168 40.01 -8.25 -13.15
CA GLY A 168 40.29 -9.29 -12.17
C GLY A 168 41.48 -10.13 -12.64
N PRO A 169 42.33 -10.62 -11.72
CA PRO A 169 43.57 -11.29 -12.08
C PRO A 169 43.27 -12.41 -13.06
N LYS A 170 43.88 -12.32 -14.26
CA LYS A 170 43.78 -13.35 -15.30
C LYS A 170 44.23 -14.67 -14.69
N LYS A 171 43.28 -15.55 -14.35
CA LYS A 171 43.58 -16.92 -13.94
C LYS A 171 44.27 -17.57 -15.14
N ARG A 172 45.60 -17.76 -15.04
CA ARG A 172 46.38 -18.55 -16.00
C ARG A 172 45.78 -19.95 -16.06
N GLY A 173 44.97 -20.18 -17.09
CA GLY A 173 44.36 -21.47 -17.36
C GLY A 173 45.42 -22.53 -17.64
N ARG A 174 45.53 -23.51 -16.74
CA ARG A 174 46.19 -24.78 -17.03
C ARG A 174 45.23 -25.55 -17.95
N LYS A 175 45.60 -25.67 -19.23
CA LYS A 175 44.85 -26.42 -20.24
C LYS A 175 44.57 -27.85 -19.74
N ARG A 176 43.30 -28.17 -19.50
CA ARG A 176 42.80 -29.54 -19.61
C ARG A 176 41.87 -29.59 -20.82
N LYS A 177 42.30 -30.34 -21.84
CA LYS A 177 41.47 -30.80 -22.96
C LYS A 177 40.31 -31.63 -22.38
N LEU A 178 39.09 -31.39 -22.84
CA LEU A 178 38.11 -32.41 -23.28
C LEU A 178 36.89 -31.70 -23.92
N PRO A 179 36.11 -32.38 -24.78
CA PRO A 179 35.58 -31.78 -26.01
C PRO A 179 34.11 -31.30 -25.95
N ALA A 180 33.81 -30.56 -27.02
CA ALA A 180 32.58 -29.99 -27.54
C ALA A 180 31.23 -30.65 -27.15
N ALA A 181 30.27 -29.80 -26.76
CA ALA A 181 28.86 -29.94 -27.09
C ALA A 181 28.22 -28.54 -27.19
N ALA A 182 27.38 -28.38 -28.20
CA ALA A 182 26.91 -27.13 -28.80
C ALA A 182 26.05 -26.24 -27.87
N ALA A 183 26.32 -24.93 -27.94
CA ALA A 183 25.40 -23.88 -27.51
C ALA A 183 24.50 -23.49 -28.70
N THR A 184 23.19 -23.47 -28.48
CA THR A 184 22.27 -22.66 -29.28
C THR A 184 21.93 -21.43 -28.45
N GLU A 185 22.45 -20.28 -28.87
CA GLU A 185 22.12 -18.96 -28.35
C GLU A 185 20.71 -18.58 -28.84
N THR A 186 19.83 -18.26 -27.91
CA THR A 186 18.64 -17.44 -28.21
C THR A 186 18.88 -16.06 -27.61
N VAL A 187 19.21 -15.13 -28.49
CA VAL A 187 19.25 -13.70 -28.22
C VAL A 187 17.82 -13.25 -27.95
N ASN A 188 17.55 -12.77 -26.74
CA ASN A 188 16.29 -12.12 -26.41
C ASN A 188 16.58 -10.63 -26.19
N THR A 189 16.57 -9.87 -27.28
CA THR A 189 16.52 -8.40 -27.28
C THR A 189 15.12 -7.97 -26.91
N ASN A 190 14.95 -7.40 -25.72
CA ASN A 190 13.86 -6.47 -25.39
C ASN A 190 14.32 -5.53 -24.27
N CYS A 191 15.00 -4.46 -24.68
CA CYS A 191 15.04 -3.20 -23.95
C CYS A 191 14.58 -2.15 -24.97
N THR A 192 13.27 -2.00 -25.12
CA THR A 192 12.71 -0.86 -25.83
C THR A 192 12.52 0.29 -24.86
N GLU A 193 13.10 1.40 -25.26
CA GLU A 193 13.06 2.71 -24.69
C GLU A 193 11.61 3.22 -24.59
N THR A 194 11.28 3.86 -23.47
CA THR A 194 10.27 4.91 -23.44
C THR A 194 10.98 6.19 -23.01
N VAL A 195 11.49 6.90 -24.01
CA VAL A 195 11.77 8.34 -23.91
C VAL A 195 10.42 9.03 -23.96
N VAL A 196 10.06 9.75 -22.90
CA VAL A 196 8.92 10.67 -22.91
C VAL A 196 9.52 12.04 -23.22
N ASP A 197 9.26 12.53 -24.42
CA ASP A 197 9.53 13.92 -24.82
C ASP A 197 8.58 14.88 -24.06
N LEU A 198 9.14 16.06 -23.78
CA LEU A 198 8.58 17.21 -23.06
C LEU A 198 7.28 17.77 -23.64
#